data_AF-A0A7E4VSB3-F1
#
_entry.id   AF-A0A7E4VSB3-F1
#
_cell.length_a   1.000
_cell.length_b   1.000
_cell.length_c   1.000
_cell.angle_alpha   90.00
_cell.angle_beta   90.00
_cell.angle_gamma   90.00
#
_symmetry.space_group_name_H-M   'P 1'
#
loop_
_entity.id
_entity.type
_entity.pdbx_description
1 polymer ?
#
loop_
_entity_poly.entity_id
_entity_poly.type
_entity_poly.pdbx_seq_one_letter_code
_entity_poly.pdbx_strand_id
1 'polypeptide(L)' 'MKLLLNKDISYYIEISTNGIDWTRVFAEENVSGWRIATFDKQPVSMIKVVGIQSSSEYLKLYKLECPAV' A
#
# COMPACT_ATOMS: atom_id res chain seq x y z
N MET A 1 -7.07 4.81 -2.45
CA MET A 1 -6.06 5.18 -1.43
C MET A 1 -4.86 5.84 -2.11
N LYS A 2 -4.27 6.89 -1.54
CA LYS A 2 -3.11 7.60 -2.11
C LYS A 2 -1.88 7.38 -1.23
N LEU A 3 -0.73 7.11 -1.84
CA LEU A 3 0.53 6.85 -1.16
C LEU A 3 1.65 7.73 -1.74
N LEU A 4 2.54 8.24 -0.90
CA LEU A 4 3.78 8.89 -1.33
C LEU A 4 4.97 8.02 -0.92
N LEU A 5 5.66 7.47 -1.90
CA LEU A 5 6.74 6.49 -1.74
C LEU A 5 8.10 7.04 -2.21
N ASN A 6 9.19 6.47 -1.69
CA ASN A 6 10.53 6.70 -2.26
C ASN A 6 10.69 6.01 -3.62
N LYS A 7 11.90 6.14 -4.20
CA LYS A 7 12.20 5.61 -5.53
C LYS A 7 12.43 4.10 -5.54
N ASP A 8 12.13 3.51 -6.70
CA ASP A 8 12.42 2.12 -7.06
C ASP A 8 11.88 1.13 -6.03
N ILE A 9 10.57 1.22 -5.76
CA ILE A 9 9.87 0.31 -4.86
C ILE A 9 8.92 -0.57 -5.66
N SER A 10 8.95 -1.85 -5.32
CA SER A 10 7.86 -2.78 -5.59
C SER A 10 7.14 -3.09 -4.28
N TYR A 11 5.82 -2.98 -4.25
CA TYR A 11 5.03 -3.15 -3.04
C TYR A 11 3.65 -3.73 -3.33
N TYR A 12 3.01 -4.25 -2.30
CA TYR A 12 1.59 -4.59 -2.32
C TYR A 12 0.88 -4.06 -1.09
N ILE A 13 -0.45 -3.98 -1.19
CA ILE A 13 -1.33 -3.57 -0.10
C ILE A 13 -2.23 -4.74 0.26
N GLU A 14 -2.29 -5.01 1.56
CA GLU A 14 -3.27 -5.90 2.15
C GLU A 14 -4.18 -5.11 3.10
N ILE A 15 -5.40 -5.59 3.23
CA ILE A 15 -6.39 -5.06 4.16
C ILE A 15 -6.99 -6.18 4.98
N SER A 16 -7.51 -5.83 6.15
CA SER A 16 -8.18 -6.75 7.05
C SER A 16 -9.26 -6.05 7.86
N THR A 17 -10.24 -6.84 8.30
CA THR A 17 -11.27 -6.43 9.28
C THR A 17 -10.96 -6.92 10.69
N ASN A 18 -10.17 -8.00 10.83
CA ASN A 18 -9.91 -8.69 12.10
C ASN A 18 -8.41 -8.83 12.46
N GLY A 19 -7.51 -8.41 11.56
CA GLY A 19 -6.05 -8.50 11.74
C GLY A 19 -5.47 -9.90 11.56
N ILE A 20 -6.30 -10.91 11.29
CA ILE A 20 -5.91 -12.31 11.10
C ILE A 20 -5.98 -12.66 9.62
N ASP A 21 -7.13 -12.38 9.00
CA ASP A 21 -7.38 -12.65 7.58
C ASP A 21 -7.00 -11.42 6.76
N TRP A 22 -6.03 -11.59 5.88
CA TRP A 22 -5.51 -10.51 5.04
C TRP A 22 -5.84 -10.78 3.58
N THR A 23 -6.38 -9.77 2.92
CA THR A 23 -6.66 -9.82 1.47
C THR A 23 -5.77 -8.83 0.76
N ARG A 24 -4.98 -9.31 -0.21
CA ARG A 24 -4.19 -8.43 -1.09
C ARG A 24 -5.11 -7.78 -2.10
N VAL A 25 -5.13 -6.44 -2.10
CA VAL A 25 -6.04 -5.65 -2.94
C VAL A 25 -5.34 -4.83 -4.01
N PHE A 26 -4.02 -4.63 -3.88
CA PHE A 26 -3.24 -3.86 -4.85
C PHE A 26 -1.80 -4.34 -4.85
N ALA A 27 -1.14 -4.30 -6.00
CA ALA A 27 0.29 -4.55 -6.13
C ALA A 27 0.85 -3.70 -7.28
N GLU A 28 2.06 -3.22 -7.13
CA GLU A 28 2.75 -2.44 -8.14
C GLU A 28 4.26 -2.60 -8.01
N GLU A 29 4.98 -2.55 -9.13
CA GLU A 29 6.41 -2.82 -9.20
C GLU A 29 7.20 -1.66 -9.82
N ASN A 30 8.43 -1.45 -9.33
CA ASN A 30 9.37 -0.46 -9.85
C ASN A 30 8.80 0.96 -9.97
N VAL A 31 8.10 1.43 -8.92
CA VAL A 31 7.47 2.75 -8.91
C VAL A 31 8.15 3.73 -7.96
N SER A 32 7.81 5.01 -8.14
CA SER A 32 8.32 6.14 -7.37
C SER A 32 7.23 7.20 -7.16
N GLY A 33 7.33 7.96 -6.07
CA GLY A 33 6.52 9.17 -5.87
C GLY A 33 5.06 8.89 -5.51
N TRP A 34 4.15 9.75 -6.00
CA TRP A 34 2.73 9.64 -5.71
C TRP A 34 2.08 8.48 -6.48
N ARG A 35 1.46 7.56 -5.75
CA ARG A 35 0.70 6.43 -6.28
C ARG A 35 -0.76 6.49 -5.81
N ILE A 36 -1.65 6.02 -6.66
CA ILE A 36 -3.07 5.83 -6.33
C ILE A 36 -3.34 4.33 -6.42
N ALA A 37 -3.62 3.72 -5.28
CA ALA A 37 -4.11 2.36 -5.19
C ALA A 37 -5.64 2.36 -5.27
N THR A 38 -6.17 1.77 -6.34
CA THR A 38 -7.59 1.59 -6.59
C THR A 38 -7.93 0.11 -6.51
N PHE A 39 -8.96 -0.22 -5.75
CA PHE A 39 -9.46 -1.57 -5.54
C PHE A 39 -10.93 -1.49 -5.11
N ASP A 40 -11.65 -2.62 -5.18
CA ASP A 40 -13.07 -2.67 -4.86
C ASP A 40 -13.36 -2.25 -3.41
N LYS A 41 -14.44 -1.48 -3.23
CA LYS A 41 -14.89 -1.02 -1.90
C LYS A 41 -15.22 -2.24 -1.04
N GLN A 42 -14.61 -2.32 0.12
CA GLN A 42 -14.81 -3.39 1.09
C GLN A 42 -14.52 -2.88 2.51
N PRO A 43 -15.04 -3.52 3.57
CA PRO A 43 -14.78 -3.12 4.94
C PRO A 43 -13.29 -3.24 5.29
N VAL A 44 -12.73 -2.23 5.94
CA VAL A 44 -11.31 -2.19 6.35
C VAL A 44 -11.20 -1.60 7.75
N SER A 45 -10.53 -2.32 8.65
CA SER A 45 -10.09 -1.79 9.95
C SER A 45 -8.56 -1.65 10.02
N MET A 46 -7.83 -2.41 9.19
CA MET A 46 -6.37 -2.42 9.17
C MET A 46 -5.84 -2.44 7.74
N ILE A 47 -4.72 -1.75 7.53
CA ILE A 47 -4.01 -1.65 6.25
C ILE A 47 -2.55 -2.06 6.48
N LYS A 48 -2.03 -2.94 5.62
CA LYS A 48 -0.60 -3.26 5.51
C LYS A 48 -0.09 -2.79 4.17
N VAL A 49 0.99 -2.02 4.18
CA VAL A 49 1.78 -1.70 2.99
C VAL A 49 3.07 -2.49 3.08
N VAL A 50 3.24 -3.47 2.19
CA VAL A 50 4.37 -4.41 2.25
C VAL A 50 5.31 -4.15 1.09
N GLY A 51 6.56 -3.81 1.41
CA GLY A 51 7.62 -3.70 0.43
C GLY A 51 8.09 -5.09 0.00
N ILE A 52 8.11 -5.33 -1.31
CA ILE A 52 8.66 -6.55 -1.93
C ILE A 52 10.13 -6.33 -2.27
N GLN A 53 10.42 -5.20 -2.90
CA GLN A 53 11.76 -4.83 -3.34
C GLN A 53 11.92 -3.33 -3.19
N SER A 54 13.08 -2.90 -2.69
CA SER A 54 13.44 -1.49 -2.54
C SER A 54 14.92 -1.37 -2.83
N SER A 55 15.30 -0.25 -3.45
CA SER A 55 16.71 0.16 -3.56
C SER A 55 17.32 0.55 -2.21
N SER A 56 16.50 0.69 -1.18
CA SER A 56 16.89 0.97 0.21
C SER A 56 16.68 -0.25 1.11
N GLU A 57 17.31 -0.26 2.28
CA GLU A 57 17.16 -1.31 3.30
C GLU A 57 15.72 -1.49 3.80
N TYR A 58 14.88 -0.45 3.70
CA TYR A 58 13.49 -0.46 4.12
C TYR A 58 12.60 0.31 3.14
N LEU A 59 11.30 0.03 3.19
CA LEU A 59 10.26 0.80 2.49
C LEU A 59 10.08 2.16 3.19
N LYS A 60 10.17 3.26 2.45
CA LYS A 60 9.89 4.61 2.97
C LYS A 60 8.54 5.09 2.45
N LEU A 61 7.56 5.08 3.34
CA LEU A 61 6.23 5.64 3.11
C LEU A 61 6.15 7.01 3.78
N TYR A 62 6.07 8.07 2.97
CA TYR A 62 6.05 9.45 3.48
C TYR A 62 4.64 9.91 3.83
N LYS A 63 3.62 9.46 3.10
CA LYS A 63 2.23 9.81 3.35
C LYS A 63 1.29 8.72 2.85
N LEU A 64 0.22 8.48 3.60
CA LEU A 64 -0.90 7.64 3.22
C LEU A 64 -2.20 8.41 3.46
N GLU A 65 -3.05 8.47 2.45
CA GLU A 65 -4.36 9.11 2.52
C GLU A 65 -5.44 8.12 2.05
N CYS A 66 -6.48 7.95 2.86
CA CYS A 66 -7.66 7.17 2.51
C CYS A 66 -8.89 8.05 2.71
N PRO A 67 -9.19 8.97 1.78
CA PRO A 67 -10.37 9.81 1.89
C PRO A 67 -11.62 8.92 1.90
N ALA A 68 -12.43 9.05 2.94
CA ALA A 68 -13.76 8.46 2.98
C ALA A 68 -14.64 9.26 2.02
N VAL A 69 -14.89 8.68 0.83
CA VAL A 69 -15.91 9.18 -0.10
C VAL A 69 -17.21 8.44 0.15
#